data_AF-W4VLH4-F1
#
_entry.id   AF-W4VLH4-F1
#
_cell.length_a   1.000
_cell.length_b   1.000
_cell.length_c   1.000
_cell.angle_alpha   90.00
_cell.angle_beta   90.00
_cell.angle_gamma   90.00
#
_symmetry.space_group_name_H-M   'P 1'
#
loop_
_entity.id
_entity.type
_entity.pdbx_description
1 polymer ?
#
loop_
_entity_poly.entity_id
_entity_poly.type
_entity_poly.pdbx_seq_one_letter_code
_entity_poly.pdbx_strand_id
1 'polypeptide(L)'
;MRLAMKRSFPAIAASASTTFFGFMALTFMNFEIGSDLGVNLVKGIVLSFISVMVFLPALTITFYKWIDKTEHKPIVPIFKNIGRRVLKFRIPSIILVFIIVVPAFLAQNNTDFIYGTGEQPDNMRVGER
;
A
#
# COMPACT_ATOMS: atom_id res chain seq x y z
N MET A 1 0.29 4.66 26.36
CA MET A 1 1.08 4.18 25.21
C MET A 1 1.31 2.65 25.16
N ARG A 2 1.78 1.99 26.24
CA ARG A 2 2.11 0.55 26.22
C ARG A 2 0.99 -0.38 25.72
N LEU A 3 -0.24 -0.18 26.18
CA LEU A 3 -1.40 -0.99 25.76
C LEU A 3 -1.73 -0.79 24.27
N ALA A 4 -1.65 0.44 23.78
CA ALA A 4 -1.89 0.77 22.38
C ALA A 4 -0.85 0.09 21.48
N MET A 5 0.44 0.17 21.83
CA MET A 5 1.50 -0.52 21.09
C MET A 5 1.29 -2.04 21.05
N LYS A 6 0.95 -2.67 22.19
CA LYS A 6 0.72 -4.13 22.24
C LYS A 6 -0.45 -4.56 21.34
N ARG A 7 -1.50 -3.75 21.21
CA ARG A 7 -2.65 -4.04 20.35
C ARG A 7 -2.38 -3.76 18.88
N SER A 8 -1.68 -2.68 18.56
CA SER A 8 -1.42 -2.29 17.17
C SER A 8 -0.26 -3.06 16.53
N PHE A 9 0.68 -3.58 17.32
CA PHE A 9 1.85 -4.32 16.83
C PHE A 9 1.49 -5.45 15.85
N PRO A 10 0.62 -6.42 16.17
CA PRO A 10 0.31 -7.52 15.26
C PRO A 10 -0.33 -7.03 13.95
N ALA A 11 -1.18 -6.00 14.00
CA ALA A 11 -1.83 -5.45 12.82
C ALA A 11 -0.81 -4.74 11.89
N ILE A 12 0.08 -3.92 12.48
CA ILE A 12 1.12 -3.20 11.72
C ILE A 12 2.16 -4.19 11.18
N ALA A 13 2.57 -5.16 11.98
CA ALA A 13 3.51 -6.20 11.55
C ALA A 13 2.94 -7.05 10.41
N ALA A 14 1.66 -7.46 10.47
CA ALA A 14 1.02 -8.22 9.38
C ALA A 14 0.93 -7.40 8.08
N SER A 15 0.57 -6.12 8.17
CA SER A 15 0.52 -5.21 7.02
C SER A 15 1.91 -5.00 6.41
N ALA A 16 2.92 -4.70 7.25
CA ALA A 16 4.30 -4.52 6.82
C ALA A 16 4.87 -5.79 6.20
N SER A 17 4.59 -6.97 6.77
CA SER A 17 5.05 -8.27 6.25
C SER A 17 4.47 -8.56 4.87
N THR A 18 3.18 -8.33 4.66
CA THR A 18 2.52 -8.54 3.37
C THR A 18 3.17 -7.67 2.28
N THR A 19 3.45 -6.41 2.63
CA THR A 19 4.10 -5.45 1.72
C THR A 19 5.56 -5.82 1.46
N PHE A 20 6.29 -6.20 2.51
CA PHE A 20 7.68 -6.65 2.43
C PHE A 20 7.83 -7.84 1.47
N PHE A 21 7.02 -8.89 1.65
CA PHE A 21 7.09 -10.06 0.78
C PHE A 21 6.59 -9.75 -0.65
N GLY A 22 5.60 -8.87 -0.80
CA GLY A 22 5.14 -8.43 -2.12
C GLY A 22 6.24 -7.73 -2.94
N PHE A 23 6.98 -6.81 -2.33
CA PHE A 23 8.10 -6.15 -3.01
C PHE A 23 9.36 -7.00 -3.12
N MET A 24 9.58 -7.91 -2.16
CA MET A 24 10.64 -8.92 -2.27
C MET A 24 10.36 -9.86 -3.45
N ALA A 25 9.10 -10.13 -3.79
CA ALA A 25 8.79 -10.94 -4.97
C ALA A 25 9.26 -10.30 -6.30
N LEU A 26 9.30 -8.96 -6.37
CA LEU A 26 9.80 -8.24 -7.56
C LEU A 26 11.28 -8.48 -7.82
N THR A 27 12.06 -8.86 -6.79
CA THR A 27 13.49 -9.15 -6.97
C THR A 27 13.77 -10.43 -7.72
N PHE A 28 12.76 -11.29 -7.93
CA PHE A 28 12.87 -12.49 -8.76
C PHE A 28 12.59 -12.23 -10.24
N MET A 29 12.30 -10.99 -10.66
CA MET A 29 12.10 -10.67 -12.07
C MET A 29 13.44 -10.68 -12.83
N ASN A 30 13.46 -11.24 -14.04
CA ASN A 30 14.62 -11.17 -14.95
C ASN A 30 14.91 -9.74 -15.42
N PHE A 31 13.92 -8.85 -15.36
CA PHE A 31 14.08 -7.45 -15.72
C PHE A 31 14.64 -6.67 -14.53
N GLU A 32 15.89 -6.21 -14.65
CA GLU A 32 16.65 -5.64 -13.53
C GLU A 32 16.00 -4.40 -12.89
N ILE A 33 15.13 -3.67 -13.61
CA ILE A 33 14.36 -2.54 -13.05
C ILE A 33 13.49 -2.99 -11.88
N GLY A 34 12.87 -4.18 -11.97
CA GLY A 34 12.06 -4.73 -10.87
C GLY A 34 12.92 -5.14 -9.68
N SER A 35 14.12 -5.65 -9.93
CA SER A 35 15.06 -6.08 -8.89
C SER A 35 15.66 -4.90 -8.12
N ASP A 36 16.11 -3.86 -8.81
CA ASP A 36 16.62 -2.64 -8.15
C ASP A 36 15.51 -1.95 -7.33
N LEU A 37 14.32 -1.81 -7.90
CA LEU A 37 13.18 -1.23 -7.20
C LEU A 37 12.78 -2.05 -5.98
N GLY A 38 12.66 -3.37 -6.12
CA GLY A 38 12.26 -4.29 -5.04
C GLY A 38 13.21 -4.21 -3.84
N VAL A 39 14.53 -4.26 -4.08
CA VAL A 39 15.54 -4.19 -3.01
C VAL A 39 15.46 -2.85 -2.26
N ASN A 40 15.32 -1.74 -2.96
CA ASN A 40 15.25 -0.42 -2.34
C ASN A 40 13.96 -0.24 -1.52
N LEU A 41 12.82 -0.73 -2.02
CA LEU A 41 11.56 -0.70 -1.28
C LEU A 41 11.60 -1.57 -0.02
N VAL A 42 12.17 -2.77 -0.11
CA VAL A 42 12.30 -3.67 1.04
C VAL A 42 13.10 -3.02 2.16
N LYS A 43 14.23 -2.38 1.85
CA LYS A 43 15.01 -1.60 2.82
C LYS A 43 14.17 -0.48 3.45
N GLY A 44 13.42 0.25 2.62
CA GLY A 44 12.52 1.32 3.07
C GLY A 44 11.44 0.83 4.03
N ILE A 45 10.84 -0.33 3.78
CA ILE A 45 9.81 -0.92 4.63
C ILE A 45 10.38 -1.32 5.99
N VAL A 46 11.54 -1.96 6.03
CA VAL A 46 12.20 -2.35 7.29
C VAL A 46 12.52 -1.12 8.13
N LEU A 47 13.12 -0.09 7.51
CA LEU A 47 13.43 1.17 8.20
C LEU A 47 12.18 1.90 8.68
N SER A 48 11.14 1.96 7.87
CA SER A 48 9.84 2.56 8.23
C SER A 48 9.19 1.83 9.39
N PHE A 49 9.18 0.49 9.38
CA PHE A 49 8.62 -0.31 10.46
C PHE A 49 9.34 -0.05 11.79
N ILE A 50 10.67 -0.05 11.80
CA ILE A 50 11.47 0.27 13.00
C ILE A 50 11.17 1.70 13.48
N SER A 51 11.14 2.66 12.55
CA SER A 51 10.83 4.06 12.86
C SER A 51 9.47 4.21 13.53
N VAL A 52 8.42 3.60 12.97
CA VAL A 52 7.07 3.66 13.54
C VAL A 52 6.99 2.93 14.89
N MET A 53 7.68 1.80 15.06
CA MET A 53 7.63 1.05 16.32
C MET A 53 8.38 1.74 17.46
N VAL A 54 9.44 2.49 17.16
CA VAL A 54 10.33 3.08 18.17
C VAL A 54 10.13 4.59 18.30
N PHE A 55 10.21 5.34 17.20
CA PHE A 55 10.18 6.81 17.23
C PHE A 55 8.78 7.35 17.46
N LEU A 56 7.75 6.79 16.82
CA LEU A 56 6.38 7.29 16.97
C LEU A 56 5.89 7.29 18.43
N PRO A 57 6.04 6.21 19.23
CA PRO A 57 5.60 6.24 20.63
C PRO A 57 6.42 7.21 21.49
N ALA A 58 7.72 7.33 21.25
CA ALA A 58 8.56 8.31 21.95
C ALA A 58 8.11 9.74 21.65
N LEU A 59 7.91 10.05 20.37
CA LEU A 59 7.46 11.36 19.89
C LEU A 59 6.06 11.70 20.41
N THR A 60 5.14 10.72 20.40
CA THR A 60 3.78 10.89 20.95
C THR A 60 3.80 11.25 22.44
N ILE A 61 4.69 10.64 23.23
CA ILE A 61 4.80 10.96 24.67
C ILE A 61 5.39 12.36 24.86
N THR A 62 6.42 12.74 24.09
CA THR A 62 7.02 14.07 24.17
C THR A 62 6.03 15.19 23.82
N PHE A 63 5.21 14.99 22.79
CA PHE A 63 4.24 15.99 22.33
C PHE A 63 2.84 15.84 22.95
N TYR A 64 2.64 14.94 23.93
CA TYR A 64 1.32 14.66 24.53
C TYR A 64 0.59 15.94 25.00
N LYS A 65 1.30 16.88 25.65
CA LYS A 65 0.71 18.15 26.10
C LYS A 65 0.18 19.02 24.96
N TRP A 66 0.84 18.98 23.81
CA TRP A 66 0.44 19.74 22.63
C TRP A 66 -0.73 19.06 21.94
N ILE A 67 -0.69 17.73 21.85
CA ILE A 67 -1.77 16.90 21.31
C ILE A 67 -3.08 17.22 22.05
N ASP A 68 -3.07 17.17 23.39
CA ASP A 68 -4.24 17.48 24.22
C ASP A 68 -4.68 18.95 24.09
N LYS A 69 -3.73 19.90 24.00
CA LYS A 69 -4.06 21.32 23.81
C LYS A 69 -4.74 21.58 22.46
N THR A 70 -4.40 20.78 21.44
CA THR A 70 -5.01 20.83 20.09
C THR A 70 -6.18 19.87 19.93
N GLU A 71 -6.69 19.29 21.02
CA GLU A 71 -7.83 18.39 20.95
C GLU A 71 -9.06 19.13 20.40
N HIS A 72 -9.50 18.70 19.23
CA HIS A 72 -10.69 19.23 18.57
C HIS A 72 -11.91 18.41 18.98
N LYS A 73 -13.08 19.07 19.08
CA LYS A 73 -14.34 18.33 19.25
C LYS A 73 -14.50 17.36 18.07
N PRO A 74 -14.92 16.11 18.31
CA PRO A 74 -15.02 15.10 17.26
C PRO A 74 -15.92 15.61 16.13
N ILE A 75 -15.31 15.87 14.96
CA ILE A 75 -16.01 16.34 13.75
C ILE A 75 -16.93 15.26 13.18
N VAL A 76 -16.56 13.99 13.39
CA VAL A 76 -17.28 12.83 12.87
C VAL A 76 -18.19 12.24 13.95
N PRO A 77 -19.51 12.16 13.71
CA PRO A 77 -20.44 11.59 14.67
C PRO A 77 -20.22 10.09 14.86
N ILE A 78 -20.52 9.59 16.05
CA ILE A 78 -20.35 8.17 16.39
C ILE A 78 -21.41 7.35 15.63
N PHE A 79 -20.98 6.67 14.57
CA PHE A 79 -21.86 5.88 13.70
C PHE A 79 -22.24 4.53 14.33
N LYS A 80 -23.13 4.55 15.33
CA LYS A 80 -23.52 3.36 16.11
C LYS A 80 -24.16 2.23 15.28
N ASN A 81 -24.68 2.51 14.08
CA ASN A 81 -25.42 1.55 13.24
C ASN A 81 -24.89 1.39 11.80
N ILE A 82 -23.90 2.17 11.35
CA ILE A 82 -23.41 2.09 9.96
C ILE A 82 -22.75 0.74 9.69
N GLY A 83 -21.98 0.21 10.65
CA GLY A 83 -21.34 -1.10 10.49
C GLY A 83 -22.32 -2.22 10.15
N ARG A 84 -23.48 -2.29 10.83
CA ARG A 84 -24.54 -3.26 10.51
C ARG A 84 -25.14 -3.04 9.13
N ARG A 85 -25.29 -1.79 8.70
CA ARG A 85 -25.82 -1.44 7.37
C ARG A 85 -24.84 -1.82 6.27
N VAL A 86 -23.55 -1.55 6.45
CA VAL A 86 -22.47 -1.95 5.53
C VAL A 86 -22.39 -3.47 5.40
N LEU A 87 -22.49 -4.20 6.52
CA LEU A 87 -22.49 -5.67 6.51
C LEU A 87 -23.67 -6.26 5.72
N LYS A 88 -24.84 -5.59 5.68
CA LYS A 88 -25.98 -6.00 4.85
C LYS A 88 -25.67 -5.92 3.35
N PHE A 89 -24.79 -4.98 2.94
CA PHE A 89 -24.34 -4.83 1.55
C PHE A 89 -23.10 -5.66 1.20
N ARG A 90 -22.58 -6.50 2.12
CA ARG A 90 -21.41 -7.35 1.86
C ARG A 90 -21.62 -8.27 0.64
N ILE A 91 -22.76 -8.96 0.58
CA ILE A 91 -23.07 -9.90 -0.50
C ILE A 91 -23.19 -9.18 -1.86
N PRO A 92 -23.97 -8.10 -2.02
CA PRO A 92 -24.02 -7.39 -3.30
C PRO A 92 -22.67 -6.74 -3.67
N SER A 93 -21.87 -6.28 -2.70
CA SER A 93 -20.52 -5.77 -2.97
C SER A 93 -19.60 -6.86 -3.54
N ILE A 94 -19.67 -8.09 -3.04
CA ILE A 94 -18.88 -9.22 -3.58
C ILE A 94 -19.35 -9.54 -5.00
N ILE A 95 -20.67 -9.63 -5.24
CA ILE A 95 -21.22 -9.91 -6.57
C ILE A 95 -20.77 -8.84 -7.57
N LEU A 96 -20.81 -7.56 -7.20
CA LEU A 96 -20.35 -6.46 -8.04
C LEU A 96 -18.87 -6.59 -8.40
N VAL A 97 -18.01 -6.93 -7.42
CA VAL A 97 -16.59 -7.17 -7.69
C VAL A 97 -16.41 -8.32 -8.69
N PHE A 98 -17.12 -9.44 -8.52
CA PHE A 98 -17.06 -10.54 -9.48
C PHE A 98 -17.53 -10.14 -10.88
N ILE A 99 -18.60 -9.35 -10.98
CA ILE A 99 -19.09 -8.82 -12.26
C ILE A 99 -18.05 -7.92 -12.93
N ILE A 100 -17.25 -7.15 -12.17
CA ILE A 100 -16.20 -6.28 -12.71
C ILE A 100 -14.93 -7.06 -13.07
N VAL A 101 -14.60 -8.11 -12.34
CA VAL A 101 -13.39 -8.92 -12.58
C VAL A 101 -13.45 -9.61 -13.96
N VAL A 102 -14.61 -10.11 -14.38
CA VAL A 102 -14.78 -10.78 -15.68
C VAL A 102 -14.44 -9.87 -16.88
N PRO A 103 -15.02 -8.66 -17.04
CA PRO A 103 -14.65 -7.77 -18.14
C PRO A 103 -13.24 -7.20 -17.99
N ALA A 104 -12.75 -6.98 -16.76
CA ALA A 104 -11.36 -6.56 -16.56
C ALA A 104 -10.37 -7.62 -17.07
N PHE A 105 -10.66 -8.90 -16.84
CA PHE A 105 -9.86 -10.00 -17.36
C PHE A 105 -9.92 -10.09 -18.90
N LEU A 106 -11.09 -9.91 -19.51
CA LEU A 106 -11.23 -9.88 -20.97
C LEU A 106 -10.51 -8.67 -21.59
N ALA A 107 -10.58 -7.51 -20.94
CA ALA A 107 -9.95 -6.28 -21.39
C ALA A 107 -8.42 -6.30 -21.28
N GLN A 108 -7.86 -7.05 -20.33
CA GLN A 108 -6.41 -7.22 -20.15
C GLN A 108 -5.72 -7.71 -21.45
N ASN A 109 -6.41 -8.45 -22.30
CA ASN A 109 -5.84 -8.94 -23.56
C ASN A 109 -5.70 -7.85 -24.65
N ASN A 110 -6.31 -6.68 -24.47
CA ASN A 110 -6.29 -5.58 -25.43
C ASN A 110 -5.43 -4.39 -24.94
N THR A 111 -4.40 -4.65 -24.14
CA THR A 111 -3.47 -3.60 -23.67
C THR A 111 -2.19 -3.60 -24.49
N ASP A 112 -1.79 -2.44 -25.02
CA ASP A 112 -0.52 -2.28 -25.72
C ASP A 112 0.67 -2.44 -24.77
N PHE A 113 1.55 -3.41 -25.07
CA PHE A 113 2.69 -3.75 -24.23
C PHE A 113 3.94 -2.97 -24.65
N ILE A 114 4.15 -1.79 -24.05
CA ILE A 114 5.31 -0.91 -24.29
C ILE A 114 6.46 -1.31 -23.34
N TYR A 115 6.97 -2.54 -23.42
CA TYR A 115 8.14 -2.96 -22.63
C TYR A 115 9.18 -3.64 -23.53
N GLY A 116 10.34 -2.98 -23.68
CA GLY A 116 11.49 -3.53 -24.42
C GLY A 116 11.84 -2.83 -25.74
N THR A 117 11.75 -1.49 -25.78
CA THR A 117 11.86 -0.55 -26.94
C THR A 117 10.48 0.02 -27.27
N GLY A 118 10.05 1.01 -26.46
CA GLY A 118 8.87 1.81 -26.79
C GLY A 118 9.13 2.62 -28.04
N GLU A 119 8.05 2.97 -28.76
CA GLU A 119 8.06 3.67 -30.04
C GLU A 119 9.25 4.62 -30.16
N GLN A 120 10.19 4.22 -31.02
CA GLN A 120 11.38 4.99 -31.27
C GLN A 120 10.90 6.29 -31.92
N PRO A 121 11.21 7.47 -31.35
CA PRO A 121 10.78 8.71 -31.97
C PRO A 121 11.36 8.76 -33.38
N ASP A 122 10.54 9.15 -34.38
CA ASP A 122 10.87 9.16 -35.82
C ASP A 122 12.16 9.94 -36.16
N ASN A 123 12.75 10.63 -35.19
CA ASN A 123 13.95 11.45 -35.29
C ASN A 123 15.26 10.76 -34.83
N MET A 124 15.24 9.50 -34.38
CA MET A 124 16.47 8.77 -34.03
C MET A 124 16.97 7.90 -35.20
N ARG A 125 17.97 8.41 -35.93
CA ARG A 125 18.81 7.61 -36.84
C ARG A 125 19.60 6.59 -36.01
N VAL A 126 19.21 5.32 -36.11
CA VAL A 126 20.02 4.21 -35.60
C VAL A 126 21.33 4.21 -36.37
N GLY A 127 22.43 4.43 -35.66
CA GLY A 127 23.77 4.43 -36.26
C GLY A 127 24.09 3.04 -36.81
N GLU A 128 24.28 2.95 -38.12
CA GLU A 128 24.99 1.84 -38.77
C GLU A 128 26.39 1.72 -38.17
N ARG A 129 26.67 0.58 -37.53
CA ARG A 129 27.96 -0.13 -37.59
C ARG A 129 27.71 -1.62 -37.40
#